data_AF-A0A8X6PZF9-F1
#
_entry.id   AF-A0A8X6PZF9-F1
#
_cell.length_a   1.000
_cell.length_b   1.000
_cell.length_c   1.000
_cell.angle_alpha   90.00
_cell.angle_beta   90.00
_cell.angle_gamma   90.00
#
_symmetry.space_group_name_H-M   'P 1'
#
loop_
_entity.id
_entity.type
_entity.pdbx_description
1 polymer ?
#
loop_
_entity_poly.entity_id
_entity_poly.type
_entity_poly.pdbx_seq_one_letter_code
_entity_poly.pdbx_strand_id
1 'polypeptide(L)'
;VSAARAVGHSGRALPSARLVSATVHYDTDAPHARYSLALMQWGQFLDHDLTLTPMHEALGRKPLDCKACDSATTVHPECMPIPIPAGDPFFPAVHQNASKNCISFARSLAGQLTLGRREQMDQVTSYLDASNMYGSDACEARMLRSSQGGRLNSTKHPFGGKDLLPQDITNVECRAPSGVCFESGDIRASEQPGLTCMHTIWMREHNRIADVMQVLNPHWNDETIYQQARRIVSAMMQHISLTEFWPRVLGEKMVKELELTSHTYAYDPNCEATIYNEFAAAAYRFGHTLLKPMLQRLTSGYKASASKQPIRLRTAFFNPDAIYENVIVIYCSKAIFYPYRNPRMPCKNIPSIDLSKWKEKTSCDHRTDRERINIAMGHSHRISPCVTCSCTKEGMVCQSMKISNCFQLASTYTREMILEDDVCKVQCAFAFRAYPQFETNLDNVLGFTVNDK
;
A
#
# COMPACT_ATOMS: atom_id res chain seq x y z
N VAL A 1 3.90 18.85 -7.50
CA VAL A 1 4.23 17.41 -7.67
C VAL A 1 3.43 16.55 -6.68
N SER A 2 2.10 16.69 -6.68
CA SER A 2 1.18 15.92 -5.80
C SER A 2 -0.06 15.48 -6.59
N ALA A 3 0.09 15.24 -7.89
CA ALA A 3 -0.98 14.70 -8.73
C ALA A 3 -0.79 13.18 -8.85
N ALA A 4 -1.89 12.42 -8.77
CA ALA A 4 -1.86 11.01 -9.10
C ALA A 4 -1.61 10.83 -10.61
N ARG A 5 -0.95 9.73 -10.99
CA ARG A 5 -0.70 9.43 -12.39
C ARG A 5 -2.04 9.17 -13.09
N ALA A 6 -2.38 10.02 -14.06
CA ALA A 6 -3.62 9.90 -14.83
C ALA A 6 -3.39 9.51 -16.31
N VAL A 7 -2.14 9.55 -16.77
CA VAL A 7 -1.76 9.37 -18.18
C VAL A 7 -0.77 8.21 -18.31
N GLY A 8 -1.01 7.35 -19.30
CA GLY A 8 -0.18 6.21 -19.63
C GLY A 8 1.02 6.58 -20.50
N HIS A 9 1.87 5.59 -20.80
CA HIS A 9 3.07 5.77 -21.62
C HIS A 9 2.79 6.49 -22.96
N SER A 10 1.66 6.17 -23.60
CA SER A 10 1.26 6.71 -24.91
C SER A 10 0.69 8.13 -24.87
N GLY A 11 0.69 8.82 -23.72
CA GLY A 11 0.06 10.13 -23.55
C GLY A 11 -1.47 10.10 -23.48
N ARG A 12 -2.09 8.91 -23.49
CA ARG A 12 -3.55 8.74 -23.33
C ARG A 12 -3.91 8.53 -21.87
N ALA A 13 -5.13 8.93 -21.49
CA ALA A 13 -5.65 8.68 -20.15
C ALA A 13 -5.58 7.19 -19.78
N LEU A 14 -5.20 6.91 -18.54
CA LEU A 14 -5.25 5.57 -17.98
C LEU A 14 -6.70 5.08 -17.88
N PRO A 15 -6.97 3.78 -18.07
CA PRO A 15 -8.31 3.25 -17.86
C PRO A 15 -8.72 3.40 -16.39
N SER A 16 -10.01 3.66 -16.16
CA SER A 16 -10.57 3.67 -14.80
C SER A 16 -10.27 2.36 -14.08
N ALA A 17 -9.92 2.44 -12.79
CA ALA A 17 -9.71 1.25 -11.96
C ALA A 17 -10.94 0.32 -11.97
N ARG A 18 -12.16 0.89 -12.04
CA ARG A 18 -13.39 0.09 -12.12
C ARG A 18 -13.50 -0.65 -13.45
N LEU A 19 -13.10 -0.02 -14.56
CA LEU A 19 -13.07 -0.70 -15.87
C LEU A 19 -12.10 -1.88 -15.85
N VAL A 20 -10.91 -1.69 -15.27
CA VAL A 20 -9.93 -2.78 -15.09
C VAL A 20 -10.53 -3.87 -14.21
N SER A 21 -11.15 -3.53 -13.07
CA SER A 21 -11.82 -4.49 -12.19
C SER A 21 -12.87 -5.33 -12.94
N ALA A 22 -13.82 -4.71 -13.63
CA ALA A 22 -14.89 -5.40 -14.34
C ALA A 22 -14.38 -6.25 -15.52
N THR A 23 -13.24 -5.90 -16.11
CA THR A 23 -12.68 -6.62 -17.28
C THR A 23 -11.75 -7.77 -16.86
N VAL A 24 -10.96 -7.57 -15.81
CA VAL A 24 -9.83 -8.44 -15.43
C VAL A 24 -10.18 -9.39 -14.28
N HIS A 25 -11.01 -8.93 -13.33
CA HIS A 25 -11.32 -9.64 -12.09
C HIS A 25 -12.73 -10.24 -12.15
N TYR A 26 -12.91 -11.26 -12.98
CA TYR A 26 -14.17 -12.00 -13.04
C TYR A 26 -14.27 -13.01 -11.89
N ASP A 27 -15.50 -13.25 -11.44
CA ASP A 27 -15.78 -14.20 -10.37
C ASP A 27 -15.62 -15.64 -10.90
N THR A 28 -14.80 -16.43 -10.23
CA THR A 28 -14.59 -17.85 -10.55
C THR A 28 -14.69 -18.66 -9.29
N ASP A 29 -15.65 -19.59 -9.24
CA ASP A 29 -15.70 -20.60 -8.20
C ASP A 29 -14.73 -21.74 -8.53
N ALA A 30 -13.45 -21.47 -8.33
CA ALA A 30 -12.42 -22.48 -8.28
C ALA A 30 -11.99 -22.60 -6.81
N PRO A 31 -11.87 -23.81 -6.23
CA PRO A 31 -11.28 -23.96 -4.91
C PRO A 31 -9.80 -24.43 -4.89
N HIS A 32 -8.98 -23.92 -3.96
CA HIS A 32 -7.57 -24.35 -3.85
C HIS A 32 -7.49 -25.77 -3.30
N ALA A 33 -6.64 -26.63 -3.86
CA ALA A 33 -6.50 -27.98 -3.35
C ALA A 33 -5.63 -28.12 -2.07
N ARG A 34 -4.85 -27.09 -1.65
CA ARG A 34 -3.72 -27.25 -0.69
C ARG A 34 -3.72 -26.36 0.56
N TYR A 35 -4.29 -25.15 0.55
CA TYR A 35 -4.23 -24.22 1.69
C TYR A 35 -5.60 -23.82 2.26
N SER A 36 -5.81 -23.97 3.57
CA SER A 36 -7.07 -23.57 4.23
C SER A 36 -7.26 -22.04 4.22
N LEU A 37 -8.45 -21.58 4.64
CA LEU A 37 -8.75 -20.16 4.79
C LEU A 37 -7.83 -19.47 5.83
N ALA A 38 -7.18 -20.25 6.70
CA ALA A 38 -6.14 -19.80 7.62
C ALA A 38 -4.99 -19.07 6.92
N LEU A 39 -4.61 -19.47 5.70
CA LEU A 39 -3.58 -18.75 4.94
C LEU A 39 -4.02 -17.31 4.65
N MET A 40 -5.26 -17.13 4.18
CA MET A 40 -5.82 -15.80 3.93
C MET A 40 -5.93 -15.01 5.24
N GLN A 41 -6.50 -15.64 6.27
CA GLN A 41 -6.80 -14.95 7.53
C GLN A 41 -5.54 -14.52 8.28
N TRP A 42 -4.50 -15.37 8.27
CA TRP A 42 -3.18 -15.03 8.82
C TRP A 42 -2.54 -13.91 8.02
N GLY A 43 -2.62 -13.95 6.68
CA GLY A 43 -2.09 -12.88 5.83
C GLY A 43 -2.70 -11.51 6.15
N GLN A 44 -4.03 -11.44 6.32
CA GLN A 44 -4.71 -10.21 6.74
C GLN A 44 -4.31 -9.78 8.17
N PHE A 45 -4.32 -10.72 9.12
CA PHE A 45 -3.95 -10.43 10.51
C PHE A 45 -2.51 -9.89 10.61
N LEU A 46 -1.59 -10.44 9.81
CA LEU A 46 -0.20 -10.00 9.71
C LEU A 46 -0.04 -8.66 8.96
N ASP A 47 -0.84 -8.41 7.92
CA ASP A 47 -0.86 -7.11 7.22
C ASP A 47 -1.18 -5.97 8.19
N HIS A 48 -2.06 -6.24 9.15
CA HIS A 48 -2.48 -5.26 10.15
C HIS A 48 -1.44 -5.05 11.26
N ASP A 49 -0.44 -5.94 11.37
CA ASP A 49 0.72 -5.75 12.25
C ASP A 49 1.83 -4.93 11.58
N LEU A 50 1.77 -4.81 10.25
CA LEU A 50 2.85 -4.22 9.45
C LEU A 50 2.47 -2.92 8.79
N THR A 51 1.19 -2.73 8.41
CA THR A 51 0.78 -1.59 7.58
C THR A 51 -0.59 -1.03 7.95
N LEU A 52 -0.66 0.29 8.05
CA LEU A 52 -1.89 1.07 8.15
C LEU A 52 -1.66 2.45 7.54
N THR A 53 -2.14 2.65 6.32
CA THR A 53 -2.03 3.94 5.64
C THR A 53 -3.24 4.82 5.93
N PRO A 54 -3.11 5.93 6.68
CA PRO A 54 -4.24 6.78 7.02
C PRO A 54 -4.81 7.56 5.85
N MET A 55 -6.04 8.02 6.01
CA MET A 55 -6.74 8.92 5.09
C MET A 55 -7.14 10.22 5.79
N HIS A 56 -7.53 11.23 5.00
CA HIS A 56 -8.12 12.44 5.55
C HIS A 56 -9.50 12.16 6.18
N GLU A 57 -9.76 12.79 7.31
CA GLU A 57 -11.02 12.69 8.05
C GLU A 57 -11.83 13.98 7.95
N ALA A 58 -13.16 13.84 7.93
CA ALA A 58 -14.11 14.91 8.14
C ALA A 58 -14.34 15.17 9.65
N LEU A 59 -15.20 16.15 9.96
CA LEU A 59 -15.59 16.45 11.34
C LEU A 59 -16.10 15.19 12.07
N GLY A 60 -15.58 14.96 13.28
CA GLY A 60 -15.94 13.79 14.10
C GLY A 60 -15.24 12.50 13.68
N ARG A 61 -14.04 12.58 13.09
CA ARG A 61 -13.19 11.45 12.65
C ARG A 61 -13.83 10.55 11.59
N LYS A 62 -14.85 11.03 10.88
CA LYS A 62 -15.53 10.25 9.85
C LYS A 62 -14.71 10.25 8.56
N PRO A 63 -14.71 9.17 7.77
CA PRO A 63 -14.14 9.20 6.42
C PRO A 63 -14.77 10.32 5.57
N LEU A 64 -13.97 10.94 4.70
CA LEU A 64 -14.48 11.91 3.72
C LEU A 64 -15.54 11.27 2.81
N ASP A 65 -16.67 11.96 2.61
CA ASP A 65 -17.68 11.54 1.62
C ASP A 65 -17.27 11.95 0.20
N CYS A 66 -16.34 11.19 -0.38
CA CYS A 66 -15.85 11.39 -1.73
C CYS A 66 -16.70 10.68 -2.80
N LYS A 67 -18.00 10.41 -2.54
CA LYS A 67 -18.84 9.65 -3.47
C LYS A 67 -19.19 10.43 -4.74
N ALA A 68 -19.43 11.73 -4.63
CA ALA A 68 -19.75 12.57 -5.78
C ALA A 68 -18.54 12.70 -6.71
N CYS A 69 -18.75 12.67 -8.03
CA CYS A 69 -17.65 12.72 -9.00
C CYS A 69 -16.91 14.07 -9.03
N ASP A 70 -17.50 15.13 -8.48
CA ASP A 70 -16.92 16.47 -8.31
C ASP A 70 -16.45 16.75 -6.86
N SER A 71 -16.40 15.72 -6.02
CA SER A 71 -16.00 15.80 -4.59
C SER A 71 -14.61 16.39 -4.36
N ALA A 72 -13.71 16.31 -5.34
CA ALA A 72 -12.41 16.98 -5.31
C ALA A 72 -12.54 18.51 -5.12
N THR A 73 -13.61 19.11 -5.65
CA THR A 73 -13.88 20.55 -5.55
C THR A 73 -14.97 20.90 -4.55
N THR A 74 -15.95 20.01 -4.34
CA THR A 74 -17.11 20.28 -3.49
C THR A 74 -16.96 19.81 -2.05
N VAL A 75 -16.07 18.83 -1.79
CA VAL A 75 -15.85 18.23 -0.47
C VAL A 75 -14.43 18.49 0.01
N HIS A 76 -13.42 17.96 -0.70
CA HIS A 76 -12.02 18.08 -0.30
C HIS A 76 -11.08 17.79 -1.50
N PRO A 77 -9.96 18.53 -1.68
CA PRO A 77 -9.01 18.32 -2.79
C PRO A 77 -8.35 16.94 -2.83
N GLU A 78 -8.42 16.18 -1.74
CA GLU A 78 -7.88 14.82 -1.65
C GLU A 78 -8.92 13.74 -2.02
N CYS A 79 -10.17 14.13 -2.30
CA CYS A 79 -11.11 13.23 -2.94
C CYS A 79 -10.67 12.93 -4.38
N MET A 80 -10.65 11.64 -4.73
CA MET A 80 -10.30 11.16 -6.07
C MET A 80 -11.28 10.04 -6.48
N PRO A 81 -12.57 10.38 -6.65
CA PRO A 81 -13.64 9.42 -6.93
C PRO A 81 -13.34 8.59 -8.18
N ILE A 82 -13.68 7.30 -8.15
CA ILE A 82 -13.43 6.37 -9.26
C ILE A 82 -14.67 6.33 -10.17
N PRO A 83 -14.59 6.81 -11.42
CA PRO A 83 -15.74 6.84 -12.31
C PRO A 83 -16.19 5.43 -12.74
N ILE A 84 -17.50 5.21 -12.71
CA ILE A 84 -18.11 3.98 -13.22
C ILE A 84 -18.24 4.07 -14.75
N PRO A 85 -17.67 3.12 -15.51
CA PRO A 85 -17.73 3.14 -16.96
C PRO A 85 -19.15 2.82 -17.47
N ALA A 86 -19.45 3.25 -18.70
CA ALA A 86 -20.66 2.81 -19.40
C ALA A 86 -20.63 1.28 -19.61
N GLY A 87 -21.78 0.63 -19.45
CA GLY A 87 -21.89 -0.83 -19.59
C GLY A 87 -21.32 -1.64 -18.43
N ASP A 88 -21.04 -1.02 -17.27
CA ASP A 88 -20.68 -1.75 -16.06
C ASP A 88 -21.80 -2.73 -15.66
N PRO A 89 -21.48 -4.00 -15.38
CA PRO A 89 -22.49 -5.03 -15.14
C PRO A 89 -23.21 -4.90 -13.79
N PHE A 90 -22.70 -4.09 -12.86
CA PHE A 90 -23.26 -3.98 -11.50
C PHE A 90 -23.76 -2.58 -11.18
N PHE A 91 -23.05 -1.53 -11.63
CA PHE A 91 -23.37 -0.15 -11.26
C PHE A 91 -23.80 0.66 -12.48
N PRO A 92 -24.90 1.41 -12.43
CA PRO A 92 -25.25 2.31 -13.52
C PRO A 92 -24.21 3.44 -13.62
N ALA A 93 -23.79 3.79 -14.84
CA ALA A 93 -22.79 4.85 -15.05
C ALA A 93 -23.31 6.26 -14.69
N VAL A 94 -24.63 6.44 -14.69
CA VAL A 94 -25.32 7.68 -14.31
C VAL A 94 -26.44 7.37 -13.34
N HIS A 95 -26.70 8.30 -12.43
CA HIS A 95 -27.85 8.27 -11.53
C HIS A 95 -29.13 8.66 -12.28
N GLN A 96 -30.28 8.46 -11.63
CA GLN A 96 -31.61 8.81 -12.19
C GLN A 96 -31.74 10.31 -12.51
N ASN A 97 -31.02 11.18 -11.80
CA ASN A 97 -30.96 12.62 -12.03
C ASN A 97 -29.91 13.03 -13.09
N ALA A 98 -29.42 12.08 -13.90
CA ALA A 98 -28.39 12.25 -14.93
C ALA A 98 -26.99 12.67 -14.43
N SER A 99 -26.74 12.72 -13.12
CA SER A 99 -25.38 12.93 -12.61
C SER A 99 -24.52 11.67 -12.82
N LYS A 100 -23.20 11.87 -13.01
CA LYS A 100 -22.26 10.75 -13.14
C LYS A 100 -22.18 9.98 -11.82
N ASN A 101 -22.06 8.66 -11.92
CA ASN A 101 -21.90 7.78 -10.78
C ASN A 101 -20.41 7.45 -10.56
N CYS A 102 -19.96 7.57 -9.32
CA CYS A 102 -18.59 7.28 -8.92
C CYS A 102 -18.55 6.42 -7.65
N ILE A 103 -17.48 5.63 -7.51
CA ILE A 103 -17.15 4.93 -6.27
C ILE A 103 -16.33 5.90 -5.41
N SER A 104 -16.71 6.05 -4.14
CA SER A 104 -16.01 6.91 -3.20
C SER A 104 -14.57 6.47 -3.02
N PHE A 105 -13.63 7.41 -3.12
CA PHE A 105 -12.21 7.18 -2.88
C PHE A 105 -11.54 8.48 -2.45
N ALA A 106 -10.77 8.42 -1.37
CA ALA A 106 -9.94 9.50 -0.85
C ALA A 106 -8.48 9.09 -0.93
N ARG A 107 -7.60 10.06 -1.22
CA ARG A 107 -6.15 9.83 -1.21
C ARG A 107 -5.65 9.71 0.23
N SER A 108 -4.72 8.79 0.43
CA SER A 108 -3.99 8.61 1.69
C SER A 108 -3.25 9.87 2.12
N LEU A 109 -3.08 10.09 3.42
CA LEU A 109 -2.30 11.21 3.96
C LEU A 109 -0.87 11.21 3.42
N ALA A 110 -0.32 12.41 3.22
CA ALA A 110 1.09 12.57 2.91
C ALA A 110 1.93 12.46 4.19
N GLY A 111 2.94 11.59 4.19
CA GLY A 111 3.89 11.38 5.30
C GLY A 111 5.22 12.13 5.14
N GLN A 112 5.38 12.92 4.07
CA GLN A 112 6.64 13.63 3.80
C GLN A 112 6.83 14.84 4.72
N LEU A 113 8.05 15.01 5.25
CA LEU A 113 8.43 16.17 6.08
C LEU A 113 9.05 17.32 5.28
N THR A 114 9.52 17.04 4.06
CA THR A 114 10.23 18.00 3.20
C THR A 114 9.53 18.14 1.84
N LEU A 115 9.87 19.21 1.11
CA LEU A 115 9.44 19.36 -0.28
C LEU A 115 9.98 18.19 -1.12
N GLY A 116 9.11 17.53 -1.87
CA GLY A 116 9.49 16.35 -2.63
C GLY A 116 8.31 15.67 -3.32
N ARG A 117 8.54 14.43 -3.72
CA ARG A 117 7.49 13.53 -4.21
C ARG A 117 6.64 13.09 -3.01
N ARG A 118 5.33 13.09 -3.18
CA ARG A 118 4.39 12.68 -2.12
C ARG A 118 4.64 11.22 -1.71
N GLU A 119 5.18 11.03 -0.52
CA GLU A 119 5.25 9.75 0.18
C GLU A 119 4.07 9.61 1.16
N GLN A 120 3.65 8.38 1.44
CA GLN A 120 2.58 8.07 2.39
C GLN A 120 3.16 7.74 3.76
N MET A 121 2.33 7.88 4.79
CA MET A 121 2.67 7.50 6.17
C MET A 121 2.20 6.08 6.45
N ASP A 122 2.94 5.37 7.28
CA ASP A 122 2.47 4.18 7.97
C ASP A 122 2.18 4.54 9.44
N GLN A 123 1.01 4.20 9.95
CA GLN A 123 0.59 4.50 11.32
C GLN A 123 0.89 3.38 12.32
N VAL A 124 1.30 2.21 11.83
CA VAL A 124 1.71 1.10 12.70
C VAL A 124 3.21 0.89 12.67
N THR A 125 3.71 0.10 13.61
CA THR A 125 5.14 -0.25 13.61
C THR A 125 5.45 -1.17 12.43
N SER A 126 6.64 -1.06 11.84
CA SER A 126 7.05 -1.92 10.72
C SER A 126 7.56 -3.30 11.16
N TYR A 127 7.61 -3.57 12.46
CA TYR A 127 8.13 -4.82 13.01
C TYR A 127 7.01 -5.85 13.15
N LEU A 128 7.38 -7.13 13.11
CA LEU A 128 6.50 -8.22 13.54
C LEU A 128 6.47 -8.28 15.06
N ASP A 129 5.78 -7.35 15.70
CA ASP A 129 5.77 -7.16 17.16
C ASP A 129 4.38 -7.25 17.80
N ALA A 130 3.40 -7.75 17.04
CA ALA A 130 2.01 -7.88 17.48
C ALA A 130 1.37 -6.53 17.87
N SER A 131 1.80 -5.43 17.26
CA SER A 131 1.16 -4.11 17.33
C SER A 131 -0.34 -4.18 17.01
N ASN A 132 -0.77 -5.08 16.12
CA ASN A 132 -2.18 -5.32 15.85
C ASN A 132 -3.01 -5.80 17.07
N MET A 133 -2.34 -6.29 18.12
CA MET A 133 -2.93 -6.65 19.41
C MET A 133 -2.64 -5.61 20.51
N TYR A 134 -1.46 -5.01 20.48
CA TYR A 134 -0.92 -4.19 21.58
C TYR A 134 -0.97 -2.68 21.34
N GLY A 135 -1.37 -2.23 20.16
CA GLY A 135 -1.31 -0.83 19.75
C GLY A 135 0.06 -0.45 19.20
N SER A 136 0.10 0.64 18.43
CA SER A 136 1.35 1.16 17.85
C SER A 136 1.91 2.36 18.62
N ASP A 137 1.20 2.82 19.64
CA ASP A 137 1.68 3.82 20.59
C ASP A 137 1.41 3.45 22.06
N ALA A 138 2.11 4.15 22.97
CA ALA A 138 2.06 3.86 24.41
C ALA A 138 0.72 4.22 25.07
N CYS A 139 -0.07 5.13 24.49
CA CYS A 139 -1.41 5.45 24.98
C CYS A 139 -2.38 4.33 24.62
N GLU A 140 -2.41 3.90 23.35
CA GLU A 140 -3.19 2.73 22.90
C GLU A 140 -2.87 1.49 23.72
N ALA A 141 -1.58 1.17 23.88
CA ALA A 141 -1.14 0.03 24.65
C ALA A 141 -1.63 0.04 26.10
N ARG A 142 -1.75 1.22 26.72
CA ARG A 142 -2.29 1.37 28.09
C ARG A 142 -3.81 1.19 28.13
N MET A 143 -4.54 1.74 27.16
CA MET A 143 -6.00 1.63 27.09
C MET A 143 -6.46 0.19 26.89
N LEU A 144 -5.69 -0.61 26.17
CA LEU A 144 -5.97 -2.01 25.88
C LEU A 144 -5.71 -2.95 27.07
N ARG A 145 -5.12 -2.47 28.17
CA ARG A 145 -4.76 -3.29 29.34
C ARG A 145 -5.82 -3.23 30.44
N SER A 146 -6.00 -4.36 31.12
CA SER A 146 -6.78 -4.38 32.38
C SER A 146 -6.05 -3.69 33.53
N SER A 147 -4.73 -3.51 33.40
CA SER A 147 -3.83 -3.09 34.48
C SER A 147 -3.89 -4.00 35.70
N GLN A 148 -4.31 -5.25 35.50
CA GLN A 148 -4.37 -6.29 36.52
C GLN A 148 -3.84 -7.63 35.99
N GLY A 149 -2.84 -8.18 36.68
CA GLY A 149 -2.26 -9.49 36.37
C GLY A 149 -1.51 -9.54 35.03
N GLY A 150 -1.11 -8.39 34.49
CA GLY A 150 -0.47 -8.24 33.20
C GLY A 150 -1.38 -8.56 32.01
N ARG A 151 -2.71 -8.50 32.19
CA ARG A 151 -3.70 -8.92 31.19
C ARG A 151 -4.11 -7.77 30.24
N LEU A 152 -4.57 -8.16 29.06
CA LEU A 152 -5.37 -7.30 28.18
C LEU A 152 -6.82 -7.24 28.65
N ASN A 153 -7.47 -6.11 28.39
CA ASN A 153 -8.90 -5.94 28.55
C ASN A 153 -9.67 -6.97 27.72
N SER A 154 -10.85 -7.34 28.20
CA SER A 154 -11.71 -8.28 27.51
C SER A 154 -13.16 -8.14 27.97
N THR A 155 -14.10 -8.51 27.13
CA THR A 155 -15.53 -8.50 27.46
C THR A 155 -16.00 -9.89 27.84
N LYS A 156 -16.69 -10.02 28.98
CA LYS A 156 -17.31 -11.30 29.35
C LYS A 156 -18.38 -11.68 28.35
N HIS A 157 -18.34 -12.93 27.90
CA HIS A 157 -19.28 -13.42 26.91
C HIS A 157 -20.70 -13.45 27.52
N PRO A 158 -21.72 -12.86 26.87
CA PRO A 158 -23.06 -12.72 27.45
C PRO A 158 -23.74 -14.06 27.76
N PHE A 159 -23.38 -15.12 27.03
CA PHE A 159 -23.91 -16.47 27.21
C PHE A 159 -22.95 -17.45 27.91
N GLY A 160 -21.99 -16.97 28.70
CA GLY A 160 -21.09 -17.84 29.48
C GLY A 160 -19.99 -18.55 28.67
N GLY A 161 -19.69 -18.07 27.47
CA GLY A 161 -18.54 -18.49 26.67
C GLY A 161 -17.23 -17.88 27.17
N LYS A 162 -16.11 -18.21 26.50
CA LYS A 162 -14.81 -17.56 26.75
C LYS A 162 -14.87 -16.07 26.41
N ASP A 163 -14.07 -15.26 27.10
CA ASP A 163 -13.98 -13.81 26.95
C ASP A 163 -13.81 -13.36 25.48
N LEU A 164 -14.47 -12.29 25.09
CA LEU A 164 -14.39 -11.64 23.78
C LEU A 164 -13.45 -10.43 23.86
N LEU A 165 -13.13 -9.83 22.72
CA LEU A 165 -12.41 -8.54 22.68
C LEU A 165 -13.19 -7.45 23.46
N PRO A 166 -12.49 -6.40 23.93
CA PRO A 166 -13.13 -5.20 24.45
C PRO A 166 -14.09 -4.59 23.44
N GLN A 167 -15.18 -4.00 23.93
CA GLN A 167 -16.18 -3.34 23.09
C GLN A 167 -15.77 -1.91 22.75
N ASP A 168 -16.02 -1.51 21.50
CA ASP A 168 -15.87 -0.14 21.01
C ASP A 168 -17.21 0.38 20.49
N ILE A 169 -17.75 1.38 21.19
CA ILE A 169 -18.99 2.10 20.81
C ILE A 169 -18.70 3.40 20.05
N THR A 170 -17.43 3.72 19.85
CA THR A 170 -16.95 4.95 19.22
C THR A 170 -16.47 4.74 17.79
N ASN A 171 -16.31 3.48 17.37
CA ASN A 171 -15.92 3.13 16.00
C ASN A 171 -16.90 3.69 14.96
N VAL A 172 -16.45 4.70 14.22
CA VAL A 172 -17.25 5.41 13.20
C VAL A 172 -17.58 4.56 11.98
N GLU A 173 -16.82 3.48 11.75
CA GLU A 173 -17.04 2.55 10.64
C GLU A 173 -17.99 1.41 11.01
N CYS A 174 -18.38 1.29 12.28
CA CYS A 174 -19.25 0.22 12.75
C CYS A 174 -20.60 0.22 12.02
N ARG A 175 -20.96 -0.95 11.47
CA ARG A 175 -22.21 -1.20 10.75
C ARG A 175 -23.12 -2.19 11.48
N ALA A 176 -22.74 -2.59 12.69
CA ALA A 176 -23.52 -3.49 13.52
C ALA A 176 -24.86 -2.83 13.92
N PRO A 177 -26.01 -3.53 13.80
CA PRO A 177 -27.27 -3.07 14.36
C PRO A 177 -27.21 -2.69 15.84
N SER A 178 -26.37 -3.37 16.63
CA SER A 178 -26.13 -3.02 18.03
C SER A 178 -25.42 -1.68 18.24
N GLY A 179 -24.74 -1.15 17.22
CA GLY A 179 -23.83 -0.01 17.33
C GLY A 179 -22.50 -0.33 18.05
N VAL A 180 -22.21 -1.61 18.29
CA VAL A 180 -21.03 -2.03 19.06
C VAL A 180 -20.08 -2.83 18.18
N CYS A 181 -18.86 -2.32 18.05
CA CYS A 181 -17.73 -3.03 17.46
C CYS A 181 -16.77 -3.51 18.55
N PHE A 182 -15.64 -4.09 18.16
CA PHE A 182 -14.56 -4.50 19.05
C PHE A 182 -13.31 -3.65 18.85
N GLU A 183 -12.59 -3.44 19.95
CA GLU A 183 -11.31 -2.75 20.02
C GLU A 183 -10.15 -3.75 20.08
N SER A 184 -9.02 -3.38 19.49
CA SER A 184 -7.74 -4.09 19.59
C SER A 184 -6.59 -3.11 19.32
N GLY A 185 -5.36 -3.62 19.17
CA GLY A 185 -4.21 -2.79 18.79
C GLY A 185 -4.28 -2.22 17.36
N ASP A 186 -5.16 -2.76 16.52
CA ASP A 186 -5.47 -2.25 15.19
C ASP A 186 -6.96 -1.92 15.08
N ILE A 187 -7.26 -0.75 14.51
CA ILE A 187 -8.63 -0.20 14.38
C ILE A 187 -9.55 -1.06 13.49
N ARG A 188 -8.98 -1.94 12.66
CA ARG A 188 -9.72 -2.78 11.71
C ARG A 188 -10.04 -4.16 12.32
N ALA A 189 -9.85 -4.39 13.61
CA ALA A 189 -10.15 -5.68 14.26
C ALA A 189 -11.59 -6.18 14.04
N SER A 190 -12.52 -5.26 13.79
CA SER A 190 -13.94 -5.54 13.50
C SER A 190 -14.30 -5.59 12.01
N GLU A 191 -13.31 -5.46 11.11
CA GLU A 191 -13.55 -5.38 9.66
C GLU A 191 -14.37 -6.56 9.17
N GLN A 192 -14.05 -7.78 9.59
CA GLN A 192 -14.80 -8.98 9.21
C GLN A 192 -14.69 -10.08 10.29
N PRO A 193 -15.66 -10.99 10.41
CA PRO A 193 -15.78 -11.89 11.55
C PRO A 193 -14.60 -12.85 11.76
N GLY A 194 -13.97 -13.32 10.68
CA GLY A 194 -12.77 -14.16 10.75
C GLY A 194 -11.56 -13.42 11.35
N LEU A 195 -11.39 -12.14 11.05
CA LEU A 195 -10.33 -11.28 11.60
C LEU A 195 -10.59 -11.04 13.08
N THR A 196 -11.82 -10.64 13.43
CA THR A 196 -12.23 -10.49 14.84
C THR A 196 -12.00 -11.76 15.65
N CYS A 197 -12.25 -12.94 15.07
CA CYS A 197 -11.93 -14.20 15.72
C CYS A 197 -10.43 -14.39 15.93
N MET A 198 -9.58 -14.01 14.97
CA MET A 198 -8.12 -14.08 15.10
C MET A 198 -7.63 -13.19 16.25
N HIS A 199 -8.03 -11.92 16.28
CA HIS A 199 -7.71 -11.01 17.39
C HIS A 199 -8.19 -11.57 18.75
N THR A 200 -9.40 -12.12 18.79
CA THR A 200 -9.95 -12.72 20.02
C THR A 200 -9.12 -13.92 20.51
N ILE A 201 -8.63 -14.77 19.60
CA ILE A 201 -7.78 -15.92 19.94
C ILE A 201 -6.45 -15.44 20.54
N TRP A 202 -5.81 -14.45 19.92
CA TRP A 202 -4.51 -13.93 20.38
C TRP A 202 -4.61 -13.13 21.68
N MET A 203 -5.69 -12.37 21.89
CA MET A 203 -5.98 -11.74 23.19
C MET A 203 -6.12 -12.80 24.29
N ARG A 204 -6.85 -13.90 24.01
CA ARG A 204 -6.99 -15.00 24.97
C ARG A 204 -5.65 -15.69 25.25
N GLU A 205 -4.80 -15.85 24.25
CA GLU A 205 -3.48 -16.46 24.43
C GLU A 205 -2.57 -15.59 25.29
N HIS A 206 -2.56 -14.27 25.07
CA HIS A 206 -1.85 -13.34 25.95
C HIS A 206 -2.32 -13.48 27.40
N ASN A 207 -3.64 -13.44 27.64
CA ASN A 207 -4.20 -13.56 28.99
C ASN A 207 -3.90 -14.92 29.63
N ARG A 208 -3.89 -16.01 28.85
CA ARG A 208 -3.48 -17.34 29.32
C ARG A 208 -2.02 -17.38 29.75
N ILE A 209 -1.12 -16.77 28.97
CA ILE A 209 0.31 -16.67 29.30
C ILE A 209 0.51 -15.81 30.56
N ALA A 210 -0.18 -14.67 30.65
CA ALA A 210 -0.12 -13.77 31.80
C ALA A 210 -0.56 -14.48 33.10
N ASP A 211 -1.66 -15.24 33.06
CA ASP A 211 -2.14 -16.03 34.21
C ASP A 211 -1.09 -17.05 34.68
N VAL A 212 -0.47 -17.77 33.74
CA VAL A 212 0.59 -18.74 34.07
C VAL A 212 1.81 -18.02 34.66
N MET A 213 2.21 -16.88 34.09
CA MET A 213 3.34 -16.08 34.59
C MET A 213 3.10 -15.56 36.00
N GLN A 214 1.88 -15.14 36.31
CA GLN A 214 1.51 -14.68 37.65
C GLN A 214 1.62 -15.80 38.69
N VAL A 215 1.20 -17.02 38.33
CA VAL A 215 1.31 -18.19 39.22
C VAL A 215 2.77 -18.59 39.42
N LEU A 216 3.58 -18.62 38.36
CA LEU A 216 4.99 -19.01 38.43
C LEU A 216 5.87 -17.95 39.10
N ASN A 217 5.53 -16.67 38.93
CA ASN A 217 6.29 -15.55 39.46
C ASN A 217 5.39 -14.61 40.28
N PRO A 218 4.96 -15.01 41.50
CA PRO A 218 4.07 -14.18 42.33
C PRO A 218 4.69 -12.82 42.76
N HIS A 219 6.01 -12.68 42.59
CA HIS A 219 6.76 -11.47 42.91
C HIS A 219 6.80 -10.46 41.74
N TRP A 220 6.37 -10.85 40.54
CA TRP A 220 6.30 -9.92 39.41
C TRP A 220 5.09 -9.00 39.53
N ASN A 221 5.30 -7.72 39.17
CA ASN A 221 4.21 -6.76 39.06
C ASN A 221 3.47 -6.87 37.71
N ASP A 222 2.35 -6.16 37.60
CA ASP A 222 1.50 -6.13 36.39
C ASP A 222 2.31 -5.84 35.11
N GLU A 223 3.17 -4.81 35.16
CA GLU A 223 3.98 -4.38 34.02
C GLU A 223 4.93 -5.49 33.54
N THR A 224 5.62 -6.14 34.48
CA THR A 224 6.57 -7.20 34.16
C THR A 224 5.84 -8.37 33.50
N ILE A 225 4.69 -8.78 34.04
CA ILE A 225 3.89 -9.87 33.47
C ILE A 225 3.40 -9.51 32.06
N TYR A 226 2.86 -8.30 31.88
CA TYR A 226 2.39 -7.82 30.58
C TYR A 226 3.50 -7.84 29.53
N GLN A 227 4.68 -7.30 29.85
CA GLN A 227 5.80 -7.23 28.91
C GLN A 227 6.34 -8.62 28.57
N GLN A 228 6.41 -9.55 29.53
CA GLN A 228 6.84 -10.92 29.25
C GLN A 228 5.81 -11.67 28.39
N ALA A 229 4.51 -11.52 28.69
CA ALA A 229 3.45 -12.11 27.88
C ALA A 229 3.42 -11.53 26.45
N ARG A 230 3.56 -10.20 26.30
CA ARG A 230 3.71 -9.53 24.99
C ARG A 230 4.90 -10.07 24.20
N ARG A 231 6.06 -10.19 24.85
CA ARG A 231 7.29 -10.71 24.23
C ARG A 231 7.10 -12.13 23.71
N ILE A 232 6.47 -13.01 24.48
CA ILE A 232 6.21 -14.39 24.07
C ILE A 232 5.23 -14.44 22.90
N VAL A 233 4.12 -13.69 22.96
CA VAL A 233 3.14 -13.64 21.87
C VAL A 233 3.77 -13.11 20.58
N SER A 234 4.57 -12.05 20.66
CA SER A 234 5.30 -11.49 19.51
C SER A 234 6.22 -12.55 18.89
N ALA A 235 6.97 -13.29 19.73
CA ALA A 235 7.83 -14.38 19.26
C ALA A 235 7.04 -15.52 18.61
N MET A 236 5.86 -15.86 19.14
CA MET A 236 4.96 -16.86 18.53
C MET A 236 4.49 -16.39 17.15
N MET A 237 4.07 -15.13 17.01
CA MET A 237 3.63 -14.57 15.73
C MET A 237 4.77 -14.50 14.70
N GLN A 238 5.97 -14.11 15.13
CA GLN A 238 7.18 -14.16 14.29
C GLN A 238 7.47 -15.59 13.83
N HIS A 239 7.46 -16.56 14.74
CA HIS A 239 7.74 -17.96 14.41
C HIS A 239 6.74 -18.51 13.40
N ILE A 240 5.43 -18.34 13.62
CA ILE A 240 4.39 -18.78 12.70
C ILE A 240 4.55 -18.09 11.34
N SER A 241 4.85 -16.79 11.33
CA SER A 241 4.99 -16.03 10.09
C SER A 241 6.18 -16.50 9.26
N LEU A 242 7.35 -16.62 9.88
CA LEU A 242 8.62 -16.97 9.22
C LEU A 242 8.70 -18.45 8.83
N THR A 243 8.27 -19.36 9.70
CA THR A 243 8.48 -20.80 9.50
C THR A 243 7.29 -21.51 8.85
N GLU A 244 6.08 -21.00 9.07
CA GLU A 244 4.86 -21.61 8.54
C GLU A 244 4.32 -20.81 7.37
N PHE A 245 3.97 -19.53 7.55
CA PHE A 245 3.24 -18.74 6.56
C PHE A 245 4.07 -18.41 5.31
N TRP A 246 5.21 -17.72 5.46
CA TRP A 246 6.00 -17.23 4.33
C TRP A 246 6.43 -18.34 3.36
N PRO A 247 6.85 -19.54 3.81
CA PRO A 247 7.17 -20.62 2.90
C PRO A 247 6.00 -21.09 2.02
N ARG A 248 4.75 -20.99 2.50
CA ARG A 248 3.57 -21.36 1.69
C ARG A 248 3.19 -20.25 0.71
N VAL A 249 3.52 -19.00 1.01
CA VAL A 249 3.26 -17.86 0.14
C VAL A 249 4.31 -17.74 -0.97
N LEU A 250 5.59 -17.74 -0.59
CA LEU A 250 6.74 -17.51 -1.46
C LEU A 250 7.19 -18.76 -2.21
N GLY A 251 6.98 -19.94 -1.61
CA GLY A 251 7.47 -21.22 -2.12
C GLY A 251 8.91 -21.52 -1.69
N GLU A 252 9.27 -22.81 -1.70
CA GLU A 252 10.55 -23.31 -1.18
C GLU A 252 11.78 -22.70 -1.86
N LYS A 253 11.70 -22.46 -3.18
CA LYS A 253 12.80 -21.86 -3.94
C LYS A 253 13.17 -20.48 -3.38
N MET A 254 12.18 -19.61 -3.22
CA MET A 254 12.38 -18.24 -2.74
C MET A 254 12.83 -18.22 -1.27
N VAL A 255 12.25 -19.09 -0.43
CA VAL A 255 12.69 -19.23 0.98
C VAL A 255 14.16 -19.59 1.08
N LYS A 256 14.64 -20.49 0.21
CA LYS A 256 16.04 -20.89 0.17
C LYS A 256 16.94 -19.77 -0.36
N GLU A 257 16.53 -19.08 -1.42
CA GLU A 257 17.29 -17.96 -2.00
C GLU A 257 17.39 -16.76 -1.06
N LEU A 258 16.37 -16.52 -0.24
CA LEU A 258 16.34 -15.44 0.76
C LEU A 258 16.80 -15.89 2.16
N GLU A 259 17.22 -17.14 2.30
CA GLU A 259 17.69 -17.73 3.57
C GLU A 259 16.73 -17.50 4.77
N LEU A 260 15.41 -17.52 4.53
CA LEU A 260 14.36 -17.18 5.53
C LEU A 260 14.15 -18.22 6.64
N THR A 261 14.82 -19.38 6.56
CA THR A 261 14.78 -20.44 7.59
C THR A 261 16.16 -20.81 8.12
N SER A 262 17.17 -19.99 7.86
CA SER A 262 18.51 -20.16 8.44
C SER A 262 18.47 -19.96 9.96
N HIS A 263 19.31 -20.65 10.72
CA HIS A 263 19.36 -20.51 12.18
C HIS A 263 20.44 -19.53 12.65
N THR A 264 21.06 -18.78 11.72
CA THR A 264 22.24 -17.95 11.96
C THR A 264 21.95 -16.45 11.94
N TYR A 265 20.74 -16.02 12.31
CA TYR A 265 20.41 -14.60 12.30
C TYR A 265 21.18 -13.84 13.39
N ALA A 266 21.98 -12.88 12.96
CA ALA A 266 22.47 -11.80 13.81
C ALA A 266 21.65 -10.54 13.53
N TYR A 267 21.35 -9.79 14.58
CA TYR A 267 20.75 -8.46 14.42
C TYR A 267 21.74 -7.54 13.70
N ASP A 268 21.32 -6.95 12.58
CA ASP A 268 22.07 -5.90 11.89
C ASP A 268 21.43 -4.53 12.18
N PRO A 269 22.08 -3.64 12.94
CA PRO A 269 21.55 -2.31 13.24
C PRO A 269 21.48 -1.39 12.01
N ASN A 270 22.12 -1.74 10.90
CA ASN A 270 22.08 -0.95 9.66
C ASN A 270 20.99 -1.41 8.69
N CYS A 271 20.24 -2.48 9.03
CA CYS A 271 19.14 -2.97 8.22
C CYS A 271 17.93 -2.03 8.35
N GLU A 272 17.50 -1.45 7.23
CA GLU A 272 16.29 -0.63 7.15
C GLU A 272 15.05 -1.51 7.28
N ALA A 273 14.30 -1.32 8.37
CA ALA A 273 13.14 -2.15 8.71
C ALA A 273 11.80 -1.54 8.26
N THR A 274 11.79 -0.34 7.69
CA THR A 274 10.56 0.31 7.21
C THR A 274 9.89 -0.49 6.09
N ILE A 275 8.56 -0.46 6.10
CA ILE A 275 7.77 -1.09 5.03
C ILE A 275 7.82 -0.25 3.75
N TYR A 276 8.11 -0.92 2.64
CA TYR A 276 8.02 -0.33 1.31
C TYR A 276 6.58 0.01 0.92
N ASN A 277 6.37 1.16 0.26
CA ASN A 277 5.05 1.59 -0.20
C ASN A 277 4.39 0.56 -1.14
N GLU A 278 5.15 -0.08 -2.02
CA GLU A 278 4.65 -1.13 -2.90
C GLU A 278 4.19 -2.38 -2.13
N PHE A 279 4.78 -2.68 -0.98
CA PHE A 279 4.35 -3.78 -0.12
C PHE A 279 2.97 -3.46 0.49
N ALA A 280 2.85 -2.30 1.14
CA ALA A 280 1.64 -1.86 1.82
C ALA A 280 0.45 -1.59 0.87
N ALA A 281 0.71 -0.94 -0.27
CA ALA A 281 -0.34 -0.50 -1.18
C ALA A 281 -0.76 -1.56 -2.20
N ALA A 282 0.10 -2.52 -2.55
CA ALA A 282 -0.15 -3.43 -3.66
C ALA A 282 0.25 -4.89 -3.41
N ALA A 283 1.53 -5.18 -3.17
CA ALA A 283 2.04 -6.54 -3.22
C ALA A 283 1.41 -7.45 -2.15
N TYR A 284 1.28 -6.95 -0.91
CA TYR A 284 0.74 -7.73 0.19
C TYR A 284 -0.80 -7.85 0.16
N ARG A 285 -1.45 -7.10 -0.74
CA ARG A 285 -2.89 -7.22 -1.04
C ARG A 285 -3.25 -8.46 -1.87
N PHE A 286 -2.27 -9.32 -2.22
CA PHE A 286 -2.55 -10.61 -2.87
C PHE A 286 -3.53 -11.47 -2.06
N GLY A 287 -3.59 -11.28 -0.73
CA GLY A 287 -4.54 -11.96 0.15
C GLY A 287 -6.00 -11.77 -0.26
N HIS A 288 -6.35 -10.67 -0.93
CA HIS A 288 -7.71 -10.43 -1.42
C HIS A 288 -8.15 -11.45 -2.47
N THR A 289 -7.23 -12.09 -3.20
CA THR A 289 -7.58 -13.17 -4.14
C THR A 289 -7.94 -14.48 -3.42
N LEU A 290 -7.73 -14.57 -2.11
CA LEU A 290 -7.96 -15.77 -1.29
C LEU A 290 -9.25 -15.68 -0.46
N LEU A 291 -9.92 -14.51 -0.45
CA LEU A 291 -11.15 -14.26 0.31
C LEU A 291 -12.31 -15.09 -0.23
N LYS A 292 -13.10 -15.69 0.68
CA LYS A 292 -14.35 -16.37 0.33
C LYS A 292 -15.56 -15.44 0.51
N PRO A 293 -16.62 -15.61 -0.30
CA PRO A 293 -17.83 -14.79 -0.16
C PRO A 293 -18.62 -15.11 1.12
N MET A 294 -18.37 -16.26 1.75
CA MET A 294 -19.06 -16.71 2.96
C MET A 294 -18.11 -17.42 3.92
N LEU A 295 -18.32 -17.20 5.22
CA LEU A 295 -17.68 -17.93 6.31
C LEU A 295 -18.64 -19.01 6.82
N GLN A 296 -18.26 -20.28 6.62
CA GLN A 296 -19.07 -21.42 7.06
C GLN A 296 -19.13 -21.48 8.59
N ARG A 297 -20.25 -21.94 9.15
CA ARG A 297 -20.35 -22.26 10.59
C ARG A 297 -20.25 -23.77 10.78
N LEU A 298 -19.18 -24.26 11.42
CA LEU A 298 -18.86 -25.69 11.60
C LEU A 298 -18.95 -26.20 13.05
N THR A 299 -19.81 -27.18 13.31
CA THR A 299 -20.05 -27.79 14.63
C THR A 299 -18.82 -28.45 15.25
N SER A 300 -18.96 -28.93 16.49
CA SER A 300 -17.93 -29.72 17.17
C SER A 300 -17.44 -30.92 16.33
N GLY A 301 -18.33 -31.53 15.53
CA GLY A 301 -18.00 -32.60 14.59
C GLY A 301 -17.54 -32.16 13.19
N TYR A 302 -17.17 -30.89 12.98
CA TYR A 302 -16.75 -30.34 11.67
C TYR A 302 -17.81 -30.46 10.55
N LYS A 303 -19.09 -30.53 10.93
CA LYS A 303 -20.20 -30.49 9.99
C LYS A 303 -20.77 -29.08 9.91
N ALA A 304 -21.28 -28.70 8.75
CA ALA A 304 -22.06 -27.47 8.61
C ALA A 304 -23.18 -27.44 9.64
N SER A 305 -23.38 -26.29 10.29
CA SER A 305 -24.48 -26.12 11.24
C SER A 305 -25.82 -26.29 10.52
N ALA A 306 -26.67 -27.18 11.03
CA ALA A 306 -28.02 -27.38 10.51
C ALA A 306 -28.96 -26.21 10.90
N SER A 307 -28.67 -25.53 12.01
CA SER A 307 -29.53 -24.47 12.57
C SER A 307 -29.09 -23.05 12.20
N LYS A 308 -27.87 -22.88 11.67
CA LYS A 308 -27.31 -21.56 11.37
C LYS A 308 -26.68 -21.53 9.98
N GLN A 309 -27.09 -20.54 9.19
CA GLN A 309 -26.56 -20.33 7.84
C GLN A 309 -25.12 -19.82 7.87
N PRO A 310 -24.35 -20.02 6.78
CA PRO A 310 -23.04 -19.38 6.61
C PRO A 310 -23.16 -17.85 6.69
N ILE A 311 -22.15 -17.20 7.26
CA ILE A 311 -22.11 -15.73 7.31
C ILE A 311 -21.67 -15.23 5.94
N ARG A 312 -22.50 -14.41 5.29
CA ARG A 312 -22.14 -13.75 4.03
C ARG A 312 -21.21 -12.57 4.32
N LEU A 313 -20.03 -12.57 3.72
CA LEU A 313 -19.01 -11.55 3.97
C LEU A 313 -19.51 -10.15 3.60
N ARG A 314 -20.25 -10.03 2.49
CA ARG A 314 -20.84 -8.76 2.02
C ARG A 314 -21.74 -8.04 3.03
N THR A 315 -22.31 -8.75 4.00
CA THR A 315 -23.18 -8.18 5.05
C THR A 315 -22.52 -8.20 6.43
N ALA A 316 -21.33 -8.78 6.54
CA ALA A 316 -20.62 -8.96 7.80
C ALA A 316 -19.48 -7.96 8.01
N PHE A 317 -19.16 -7.16 6.97
CA PHE A 317 -18.15 -6.11 7.11
C PHE A 317 -18.56 -5.10 8.18
N PHE A 318 -17.69 -4.88 9.17
CA PHE A 318 -17.92 -4.01 10.33
C PHE A 318 -19.20 -4.33 11.12
N ASN A 319 -19.67 -5.57 11.05
CA ASN A 319 -20.85 -6.05 11.78
C ASN A 319 -20.51 -7.30 12.60
N PRO A 320 -19.97 -7.11 13.82
CA PRO A 320 -19.56 -8.22 14.67
C PRO A 320 -20.70 -8.78 15.53
N ASP A 321 -21.98 -8.42 15.32
CA ASP A 321 -23.09 -8.94 16.14
C ASP A 321 -23.13 -10.47 16.17
N ALA A 322 -22.76 -11.10 15.05
CA ALA A 322 -22.64 -12.56 14.96
C ALA A 322 -21.63 -13.16 15.95
N ILE A 323 -20.62 -12.39 16.40
CA ILE A 323 -19.54 -12.82 17.29
C ILE A 323 -20.02 -13.02 18.75
N TYR A 324 -21.15 -12.41 19.12
CA TYR A 324 -21.77 -12.63 20.43
C TYR A 324 -22.59 -13.92 20.51
N GLU A 325 -22.84 -14.58 19.37
CA GLU A 325 -23.52 -15.87 19.36
C GLU A 325 -22.66 -16.95 20.02
N ASN A 326 -23.28 -17.76 20.89
CA ASN A 326 -22.56 -18.83 21.58
C ASN A 326 -21.83 -19.75 20.57
N VAL A 327 -20.57 -20.08 20.86
CA VAL A 327 -19.70 -20.98 20.07
C VAL A 327 -19.19 -20.36 18.74
N ILE A 328 -19.51 -19.12 18.37
CA ILE A 328 -19.07 -18.55 17.07
C ILE A 328 -17.56 -18.44 16.90
N VAL A 329 -16.81 -18.13 17.96
CA VAL A 329 -15.33 -18.14 17.86
C VAL A 329 -14.83 -19.56 17.55
N ILE A 330 -15.47 -20.60 18.10
CA ILE A 330 -15.15 -22.01 17.78
C ILE A 330 -15.55 -22.32 16.33
N TYR A 331 -16.74 -21.87 15.90
CA TYR A 331 -17.22 -22.02 14.53
C TYR A 331 -16.26 -21.37 13.52
N CYS A 332 -15.81 -20.14 13.79
CA CYS A 332 -14.90 -19.38 12.95
C CYS A 332 -13.50 -19.96 12.96
N SER A 333 -12.92 -20.32 14.11
CA SER A 333 -11.64 -21.04 14.15
C SER A 333 -11.71 -22.29 13.29
N LYS A 334 -12.76 -23.10 13.45
CA LYS A 334 -12.93 -24.30 12.63
C LYS A 334 -13.07 -23.96 11.16
N ALA A 335 -13.88 -22.98 10.78
CA ALA A 335 -14.06 -22.59 9.38
C ALA A 335 -12.76 -22.07 8.74
N ILE A 336 -11.95 -21.36 9.52
CA ILE A 336 -10.62 -20.86 9.10
C ILE A 336 -9.67 -22.05 8.85
N PHE A 337 -9.65 -23.04 9.76
CA PHE A 337 -8.73 -24.17 9.68
C PHE A 337 -9.25 -25.36 8.85
N TYR A 338 -10.53 -25.39 8.48
CA TYR A 338 -11.14 -26.46 7.69
C TYR A 338 -10.76 -26.36 6.19
N PRO A 339 -10.54 -27.49 5.49
CA PRO A 339 -9.87 -27.49 4.19
C PRO A 339 -10.82 -27.25 3.00
N TYR A 340 -11.37 -26.04 2.81
CA TYR A 340 -12.08 -25.68 1.57
C TYR A 340 -11.83 -24.20 1.19
N ARG A 341 -11.37 -23.93 -0.04
CA ARG A 341 -10.29 -22.94 -0.27
C ARG A 341 -10.53 -22.11 -1.55
N ASN A 342 -9.87 -20.98 -1.79
CA ASN A 342 -9.84 -20.23 -3.08
C ASN A 342 -8.42 -20.26 -3.67
N PRO A 343 -8.19 -20.74 -4.91
CA PRO A 343 -6.90 -20.84 -5.56
C PRO A 343 -6.49 -19.49 -6.13
N ARG A 344 -5.19 -19.33 -6.33
CA ARG A 344 -4.66 -18.25 -7.16
C ARG A 344 -5.20 -18.42 -8.58
N MET A 345 -5.74 -17.35 -9.17
CA MET A 345 -6.15 -17.32 -10.57
C MET A 345 -4.91 -17.43 -11.47
N PRO A 346 -4.82 -18.41 -12.39
CA PRO A 346 -3.74 -18.46 -13.37
C PRO A 346 -3.75 -17.22 -14.26
N CYS A 347 -2.58 -16.62 -14.51
CA CYS A 347 -2.47 -15.42 -15.37
C CYS A 347 -3.08 -15.63 -16.76
N LYS A 348 -3.01 -16.84 -17.31
CA LYS A 348 -3.62 -17.22 -18.60
C LYS A 348 -5.15 -17.09 -18.64
N ASN A 349 -5.80 -17.13 -17.48
CA ASN A 349 -7.25 -17.00 -17.40
C ASN A 349 -7.65 -15.52 -17.27
N ILE A 350 -6.70 -14.59 -17.05
CA ILE A 350 -7.00 -13.16 -16.98
C ILE A 350 -7.17 -12.62 -18.41
N PRO A 351 -8.31 -12.00 -18.77
CA PRO A 351 -8.51 -11.39 -20.08
C PRO A 351 -7.35 -10.45 -20.43
N SER A 352 -6.90 -10.49 -21.68
CA SER A 352 -5.77 -9.70 -22.13
C SER A 352 -6.09 -8.21 -22.04
N ILE A 353 -5.55 -7.54 -21.03
CA ILE A 353 -5.50 -6.09 -20.93
C ILE A 353 -4.10 -5.62 -21.33
N ASP A 354 -4.02 -4.60 -22.19
CA ASP A 354 -2.74 -4.02 -22.59
C ASP A 354 -2.13 -3.19 -21.45
N LEU A 355 -1.32 -3.85 -20.61
CA LEU A 355 -0.60 -3.24 -19.51
C LEU A 355 0.59 -2.39 -19.96
N SER A 356 0.95 -2.36 -21.26
CA SER A 356 2.00 -1.47 -21.76
C SER A 356 1.70 0.01 -21.48
N LYS A 357 0.41 0.35 -21.38
CA LYS A 357 -0.08 1.68 -21.00
C LYS A 357 0.32 2.08 -19.57
N TRP A 358 0.50 1.11 -18.68
CA TRP A 358 0.85 1.32 -17.27
C TRP A 358 2.35 1.21 -16.99
N LYS A 359 3.17 0.82 -17.98
CA LYS A 359 4.64 0.80 -17.81
C LYS A 359 5.15 2.19 -17.44
N GLU A 360 6.05 2.25 -16.45
CA GLU A 360 6.76 3.45 -16.05
C GLU A 360 7.70 3.88 -17.20
N LYS A 361 7.80 5.20 -17.45
CA LYS A 361 8.87 5.73 -18.30
C LYS A 361 10.14 5.75 -17.47
N THR A 362 11.17 5.02 -17.86
CA THR A 362 12.51 5.16 -17.24
C THR A 362 13.27 6.35 -17.80
N SER A 363 12.82 6.86 -18.95
CA SER A 363 13.45 7.96 -19.69
C SER A 363 12.46 8.65 -20.62
N CYS A 364 12.78 9.88 -21.01
CA CYS A 364 12.12 10.62 -22.08
C CYS A 364 13.04 10.62 -23.31
N ASP A 365 12.51 10.22 -24.46
CA ASP A 365 13.24 10.30 -25.73
C ASP A 365 12.90 11.59 -26.47
N HIS A 366 13.93 12.29 -26.94
CA HIS A 366 13.83 13.35 -27.92
C HIS A 366 14.62 12.96 -29.18
N ARG A 367 14.01 13.14 -30.34
CA ARG A 367 14.65 12.84 -31.62
C ARG A 367 14.82 14.14 -32.38
N THR A 368 16.07 14.49 -32.65
CA THR A 368 16.43 15.52 -33.63
C THR A 368 16.79 14.84 -34.95
N ASP A 369 16.95 15.61 -36.03
CA ASP A 369 17.38 15.07 -37.33
C ASP A 369 18.80 14.48 -37.29
N ARG A 370 19.60 14.81 -36.27
CA ARG A 370 21.01 14.38 -36.13
C ARG A 370 21.21 13.31 -35.05
N GLU A 371 20.48 13.36 -33.94
CA GLU A 371 20.70 12.46 -32.79
C GLU A 371 19.42 12.10 -32.02
N ARG A 372 19.44 10.94 -31.37
CA ARG A 372 18.44 10.52 -30.37
C ARG A 372 18.98 10.81 -28.97
N ILE A 373 18.34 11.74 -28.28
CA ILE A 373 18.69 12.13 -26.92
C ILE A 373 17.74 11.41 -25.97
N ASN A 374 18.31 10.63 -25.05
CA ASN A 374 17.58 9.96 -23.99
C ASN A 374 17.86 10.66 -22.65
N ILE A 375 16.81 11.18 -22.02
CA ILE A 375 16.89 11.88 -20.74
C ILE A 375 16.30 10.98 -19.67
N ALA A 376 17.13 10.53 -18.73
CA ALA A 376 16.66 9.72 -17.60
C ALA A 376 15.61 10.50 -16.77
N MET A 377 14.65 9.79 -16.19
CA MET A 377 13.60 10.41 -15.37
C MET A 377 14.19 11.22 -14.22
N GLY A 378 13.78 12.50 -14.08
CA GLY A 378 14.29 13.43 -13.08
C GLY A 378 15.56 14.18 -13.49
N HIS A 379 16.16 13.87 -14.65
CA HIS A 379 17.29 14.60 -15.18
C HIS A 379 16.87 15.62 -16.23
N SER A 380 17.77 16.59 -16.46
CA SER A 380 17.66 17.60 -17.50
C SER A 380 18.83 17.47 -18.48
N HIS A 381 18.56 17.64 -19.76
CA HIS A 381 19.56 17.63 -20.81
C HIS A 381 19.31 18.76 -21.80
N ARG A 382 20.38 19.37 -22.30
CA ARG A 382 20.32 20.39 -23.35
C ARG A 382 20.10 19.70 -24.69
N ILE A 383 18.94 19.93 -25.31
CA ILE A 383 18.58 19.26 -26.58
C ILE A 383 19.01 20.06 -27.81
N SER A 384 19.26 21.36 -27.62
CA SER A 384 19.78 22.26 -28.64
C SER A 384 20.58 23.39 -27.98
N PRO A 385 21.37 24.18 -28.73
CA PRO A 385 22.20 25.23 -28.15
C PRO A 385 21.42 26.26 -27.32
N CYS A 386 20.10 26.40 -27.41
CA CYS A 386 19.34 27.30 -26.51
C CYS A 386 18.12 26.67 -25.85
N VAL A 387 17.94 25.34 -25.92
CA VAL A 387 16.81 24.65 -25.27
C VAL A 387 17.29 23.53 -24.37
N THR A 388 16.82 23.53 -23.13
CA THR A 388 17.01 22.43 -22.18
C THR A 388 15.68 21.77 -21.88
N CYS A 389 15.66 20.45 -21.87
CA CYS A 389 14.50 19.66 -21.51
C CYS A 389 14.75 18.86 -20.24
N SER A 390 13.73 18.74 -19.41
CA SER A 390 13.72 17.90 -18.21
C SER A 390 12.72 16.77 -18.38
N CYS A 391 13.12 15.55 -18.06
CA CYS A 391 12.20 14.41 -18.10
C CYS A 391 11.42 14.31 -16.79
N THR A 392 10.10 14.54 -16.85
CA THR A 392 9.19 14.42 -15.70
C THR A 392 8.30 13.18 -15.84
N LYS A 393 7.53 12.86 -14.80
CA LYS A 393 6.55 11.76 -14.83
C LYS A 393 5.44 12.01 -15.86
N GLU A 394 5.13 13.27 -16.11
CA GLU A 394 4.10 13.73 -17.06
C GLU A 394 4.62 13.78 -18.50
N GLY A 395 5.94 13.79 -18.70
CA GLY A 395 6.58 13.81 -20.00
C GLY A 395 7.82 14.69 -20.02
N MET A 396 8.33 14.99 -21.21
CA MET A 396 9.45 15.90 -21.37
C MET A 396 8.95 17.35 -21.32
N VAL A 397 9.54 18.17 -20.46
CA VAL A 397 9.23 19.61 -20.34
C VAL A 397 10.45 20.41 -20.76
N CYS A 398 10.32 21.20 -21.82
CA CYS A 398 11.41 21.97 -22.41
C CYS A 398 11.28 23.46 -22.13
N GLN A 399 12.40 24.12 -21.89
CA GLN A 399 12.48 25.54 -21.58
C GLN A 399 13.61 26.19 -22.37
N SER A 400 13.33 27.41 -22.84
CA SER A 400 14.29 28.30 -23.48
C SER A 400 15.32 28.77 -22.47
N MET A 401 16.60 28.66 -22.83
CA MET A 401 17.69 29.19 -22.02
C MET A 401 17.91 30.68 -22.35
N LYS A 402 18.15 31.48 -21.32
CA LYS A 402 18.63 32.85 -21.48
C LYS A 402 20.14 32.83 -21.74
N ILE A 403 20.57 33.34 -22.89
CA ILE A 403 21.97 33.44 -23.26
C ILE A 403 22.50 34.82 -22.91
N SER A 404 23.46 34.87 -21.99
CA SER A 404 24.13 36.11 -21.58
C SER A 404 25.30 36.49 -22.48
N ASN A 405 25.95 35.50 -23.12
CA ASN A 405 27.11 35.72 -23.97
C ASN A 405 27.12 34.75 -25.16
N CYS A 406 26.85 35.27 -26.36
CA CYS A 406 26.80 34.50 -27.60
C CYS A 406 28.18 34.04 -28.09
N PHE A 407 29.26 34.76 -27.75
CA PHE A 407 30.63 34.35 -28.09
C PHE A 407 31.08 33.15 -27.26
N GLN A 408 30.68 33.11 -25.99
CA GLN A 408 30.90 31.93 -25.14
C GLN A 408 30.06 30.73 -25.62
N LEU A 409 28.86 30.96 -26.18
CA LEU A 409 28.09 29.89 -26.78
C LEU A 409 28.78 29.33 -28.04
N ALA A 410 29.40 30.21 -28.84
CA ALA A 410 30.15 29.87 -30.06
C ALA A 410 31.45 29.09 -29.80
N SER A 411 31.97 29.06 -28.57
CA SER A 411 33.10 28.20 -28.22
C SER A 411 32.71 26.73 -28.02
N THR A 412 31.41 26.46 -27.82
CA THR A 412 30.89 25.11 -27.54
C THR A 412 30.05 24.55 -28.68
N TYR A 413 29.40 25.42 -29.47
CA TYR A 413 28.53 25.04 -30.59
C TYR A 413 28.95 25.78 -31.86
N THR A 414 28.85 25.12 -33.01
CA THR A 414 29.17 25.78 -34.28
C THR A 414 28.18 26.89 -34.58
N ARG A 415 28.62 27.86 -35.40
CA ARG A 415 27.78 28.96 -35.85
C ARG A 415 26.48 28.47 -36.50
N GLU A 416 26.58 27.40 -37.30
CA GLU A 416 25.44 26.78 -37.98
C GLU A 416 24.44 26.25 -36.95
N MET A 417 24.89 25.51 -35.94
CA MET A 417 24.01 24.97 -34.88
C MET A 417 23.31 26.08 -34.09
N ILE A 418 23.99 27.20 -33.84
CA ILE A 418 23.42 28.34 -33.11
C ILE A 418 22.39 29.10 -33.96
N LEU A 419 22.59 29.18 -35.28
CA LEU A 419 21.68 29.87 -36.20
C LEU A 419 20.50 29.00 -36.66
N GLU A 420 20.63 27.68 -36.58
CA GLU A 420 19.54 26.69 -36.80
C GLU A 420 18.58 26.60 -35.60
N ASP A 421 19.02 26.96 -34.40
CA ASP A 421 18.17 27.01 -33.20
C ASP A 421 17.38 28.32 -33.14
N ASP A 422 16.04 28.24 -33.24
CA ASP A 422 15.15 29.41 -33.25
C ASP A 422 15.30 30.32 -32.02
N VAL A 423 15.54 29.74 -30.84
CA VAL A 423 15.69 30.47 -29.57
C VAL A 423 17.04 31.19 -29.55
N CYS A 424 18.10 30.52 -29.99
CA CYS A 424 19.42 31.13 -30.13
C CYS A 424 19.45 32.20 -31.19
N LYS A 425 18.79 31.99 -32.33
CA LYS A 425 18.74 32.93 -33.44
C LYS A 425 18.18 34.28 -33.01
N VAL A 426 17.12 34.27 -32.20
CA VAL A 426 16.55 35.50 -31.62
C VAL A 426 17.55 36.18 -30.68
N GLN A 427 18.26 35.42 -29.85
CA GLN A 427 19.15 35.97 -28.81
C GLN A 427 20.55 36.34 -29.31
N CYS A 428 21.04 35.74 -30.40
CA CYS A 428 22.45 35.81 -30.78
C CYS A 428 22.72 36.21 -32.24
N ALA A 429 21.71 36.32 -33.10
CA ALA A 429 21.94 36.69 -34.51
C ALA A 429 22.66 38.05 -34.68
N PHE A 430 22.47 39.00 -33.75
CA PHE A 430 23.16 40.29 -33.81
C PHE A 430 24.68 40.16 -33.61
N ALA A 431 25.13 39.25 -32.74
CA ALA A 431 26.53 39.05 -32.42
C ALA A 431 27.31 38.50 -33.65
N PHE A 432 26.70 37.56 -34.38
CA PHE A 432 27.30 36.98 -35.59
C PHE A 432 27.18 37.86 -36.84
N ARG A 433 26.30 38.88 -36.82
CA ARG A 433 26.26 39.92 -37.85
C ARG A 433 27.33 40.99 -37.62
N ALA A 434 27.63 41.31 -36.37
CA ALA A 434 28.64 42.30 -35.99
C ALA A 434 30.08 41.81 -36.22
N TYR A 435 30.33 40.49 -36.13
CA TYR A 435 31.66 39.90 -36.31
C TYR A 435 31.58 38.61 -37.15
N PRO A 436 31.80 38.67 -38.47
CA PRO A 436 31.64 37.52 -39.37
C PRO A 436 32.75 36.46 -39.29
N GLN A 437 33.91 36.78 -38.69
CA GLN A 437 35.14 35.97 -38.76
C GLN A 437 35.49 35.28 -37.43
N PHE A 438 34.65 34.35 -37.01
CA PHE A 438 35.08 33.29 -36.09
C PHE A 438 34.95 31.96 -36.83
N GLU A 439 35.94 31.67 -37.69
CA GLU A 439 36.22 30.31 -38.10
C GLU A 439 37.03 29.66 -36.98
N THR A 440 36.56 28.51 -36.51
CA THR A 440 37.27 27.64 -35.57
C THR A 440 38.57 27.15 -36.21
N ASN A 441 39.71 27.75 -35.87
CA ASN A 441 41.01 27.10 -36.03
C ASN A 441 41.57 26.77 -34.65
N LEU A 442 41.57 25.46 -34.36
CA LEU A 442 42.45 24.84 -33.39
C LEU A 442 43.88 25.01 -33.89
N ASP A 443 44.71 25.73 -33.15
CA ASP A 443 46.14 25.41 -33.03
C ASP A 443 46.65 25.95 -31.69
N ASN A 444 46.62 25.07 -30.69
CA ASN A 444 47.39 25.23 -29.45
C ASN A 444 48.87 25.02 -29.80
N VAL A 445 49.60 26.09 -30.10
CA VAL A 445 51.08 26.04 -30.14
C VAL A 445 51.64 26.91 -29.02
N LEU A 446 51.92 26.26 -27.89
CA LEU A 446 52.94 26.72 -26.94
C LEU A 446 54.31 26.35 -27.52
N GLY A 447 55.00 27.30 -28.14
CA GLY A 447 56.35 27.12 -28.68
C GLY A 447 57.33 28.09 -28.03
N PHE A 448 58.07 27.61 -27.02
CA PHE A 448 59.28 28.27 -26.53
C PHE A 448 60.38 28.12 -27.59
N THR A 449 60.93 29.23 -28.07
CA THR A 449 62.16 29.25 -28.85
C THR A 449 63.37 29.10 -27.92
N VAL A 450 64.11 28.00 -28.07
CA VAL A 450 65.47 27.87 -27.55
C VAL A 450 66.42 28.18 -28.71
N ASN A 451 67.24 29.21 -28.54
CA ASN A 451 68.34 29.54 -29.45
C ASN A 451 69.47 28.51 -29.27
N ASP A 452 69.92 27.92 -30.37
CA ASP A 452 71.27 27.38 -30.48
C ASP A 452 71.94 27.93 -31.74
N LYS A 453 73.06 28.62 -31.46
CA LYS A 453 74.08 29.26 -32.33
C LYS A 453 73.84 30.67 -32.85
#